data_AF-A0A7W4XWU3-F1
#
_entry.id   AF-A0A7W4XWU3-F1
#
_cell.length_a   1.000
_cell.length_b   1.000
_cell.length_c   1.000
_cell.angle_alpha   90.00
_cell.angle_beta   90.00
_cell.angle_gamma   90.00
#
_symmetry.space_group_name_H-M   'P 1'
#
loop_
_entity.id
_entity.type
_entity.pdbx_description
1 polymer ?
#
loop_
_entity_poly.entity_id
_entity_poly.type
_entity_poly.pdbx_seq_one_letter_code
_entity_poly.pdbx_strand_id
1 'polypeptide(L)'
;MCDATPPRQLDLPTDERAPAHARRFLEEAVCPVHAACVLDDATLLVTELVTNSLRYGAPPLTVRVVCDGTAGLRVMVSDGDPGAPVPRTAGAEDESGRGTTLVDYISDAWGVEPHEDGKTVWFSLTA
;
A
#
# COMPACT_ATOMS: atom_id res chain seq x y z
N MET A 1 3.25 -22.47 1.01
CA MET A 1 1.88 -22.13 1.46
C MET A 1 1.96 -21.81 2.93
N CYS A 2 1.69 -20.55 3.31
CA CYS A 2 1.52 -20.21 4.74
C CYS A 2 0.08 -20.51 5.16
N ASP A 3 -0.17 -20.68 6.46
CA ASP A 3 -1.54 -20.58 6.96
C ASP A 3 -2.05 -19.15 6.72
N ALA A 4 -3.34 -19.02 6.41
CA ALA A 4 -3.97 -17.70 6.29
C ALA A 4 -3.77 -16.94 7.59
N THR A 5 -3.03 -15.83 7.54
CA THR A 5 -2.75 -15.01 8.72
C THR A 5 -3.92 -14.04 8.90
N PRO A 6 -4.44 -13.82 10.13
CA PRO A 6 -5.48 -12.83 10.33
C PRO A 6 -5.03 -11.45 9.83
N PRO A 7 -5.93 -10.67 9.19
CA PRO A 7 -5.60 -9.34 8.69
C PRO A 7 -5.05 -8.49 9.84
N ARG A 8 -3.90 -7.84 9.60
CA ARG A 8 -3.32 -6.88 10.53
C ARG A 8 -3.54 -5.47 10.01
N GLN A 9 -3.79 -4.52 10.89
CA GLN A 9 -3.98 -3.11 10.54
C GLN A 9 -3.27 -2.19 11.53
N LEU A 10 -2.81 -1.04 11.04
CA LEU A 10 -2.21 0.04 11.81
C LEU A 10 -2.77 1.39 11.35
N ASP A 11 -3.15 2.24 12.31
CA ASP A 11 -3.43 3.65 12.05
C ASP A 11 -2.09 4.40 11.96
N LEU A 12 -1.93 5.15 10.87
CA LEU A 12 -0.69 5.87 10.58
C LEU A 12 -0.78 7.31 11.11
N PRO A 13 0.36 7.88 11.53
CA PRO A 13 0.41 9.32 11.78
C PRO A 13 0.14 10.09 10.48
N THR A 14 -0.35 11.31 10.60
CA THR A 14 -0.65 12.20 9.46
C THR A 14 0.52 13.15 9.17
N ASP A 15 1.74 12.68 9.39
CA ASP A 15 2.98 13.44 9.20
C ASP A 15 4.02 12.62 8.42
N GLU A 16 5.17 13.23 8.14
CA GLU A 16 6.26 12.65 7.33
C GLU A 16 6.81 11.32 7.85
N ARG A 17 6.46 10.90 9.08
CA ARG A 17 6.84 9.61 9.65
C ARG A 17 5.94 8.47 9.17
N ALA A 18 4.80 8.74 8.52
CA ALA A 18 3.84 7.73 8.09
C ALA A 18 4.45 6.61 7.24
N PRO A 19 5.28 6.89 6.21
CA PRO A 19 5.88 5.84 5.40
C PRO A 19 6.83 4.94 6.20
N ALA A 20 7.58 5.50 7.14
CA ALA A 20 8.47 4.72 8.00
C ALA A 20 7.70 3.78 8.94
N HIS A 21 6.57 4.23 9.49
CA HIS A 21 5.69 3.39 10.30
C HIS A 21 5.07 2.27 9.47
N ALA A 22 4.65 2.56 8.23
CA ALA A 22 4.06 1.58 7.34
C ALA A 22 5.04 0.47 6.94
N ARG A 23 6.31 0.81 6.62
CA ARG A 23 7.34 -0.19 6.32
C ARG A 23 7.62 -1.11 7.49
N ARG A 24 7.87 -0.53 8.67
CA ARG A 24 8.11 -1.31 9.89
C ARG A 24 6.92 -2.23 10.20
N PHE A 25 5.70 -1.71 10.04
CA PHE A 25 4.49 -2.50 10.25
C PHE A 25 4.37 -3.65 9.25
N LEU A 26 4.68 -3.41 7.97
CA LEU A 26 4.68 -4.45 6.94
C LEU A 26 5.66 -5.57 7.28
N GLU A 27 6.90 -5.23 7.64
CA GLU A 27 7.93 -6.19 8.07
C GLU A 27 7.47 -7.06 9.25
N GLU A 28 6.77 -6.46 10.21
CA GLU A 28 6.22 -7.18 11.36
C GLU A 28 4.97 -8.01 11.03
N ALA A 29 4.18 -7.60 10.03
CA ALA A 29 2.87 -8.17 9.71
C ALA A 29 2.90 -9.27 8.64
N VAL A 30 3.88 -9.22 7.75
CA VAL A 30 4.05 -10.21 6.68
C VAL A 30 4.51 -11.56 7.24
N CYS A 31 3.96 -12.66 6.73
CA CYS A 31 4.37 -13.99 7.18
C CYS A 31 5.76 -14.35 6.59
N PRO A 32 6.53 -15.25 7.24
CA PRO A 32 7.90 -15.56 6.80
C PRO A 32 8.03 -16.06 5.36
N VAL A 33 7.01 -16.76 4.85
CA VAL A 33 7.02 -17.30 3.48
C VAL A 33 6.95 -16.16 2.46
N HIS A 34 6.00 -15.24 2.62
CA HIS A 34 5.89 -14.08 1.72
C HIS A 34 7.05 -13.10 1.94
N ALA A 35 7.52 -12.94 3.18
CA ALA A 35 8.65 -12.08 3.49
C ALA A 35 9.92 -12.45 2.69
N ALA A 36 10.15 -13.75 2.48
CA ALA A 36 11.31 -14.23 1.74
C ALA A 36 11.25 -13.94 0.23
N CYS A 37 10.05 -13.72 -0.34
CA CYS A 37 9.87 -13.58 -1.78
C CYS A 37 9.58 -12.14 -2.22
N VAL A 38 8.77 -11.40 -1.46
CA VAL A 38 8.14 -10.16 -1.94
C VAL A 38 8.31 -8.96 -1.01
N LEU A 39 9.11 -9.07 0.07
CA LEU A 39 9.19 -8.00 1.08
C LEU A 39 9.76 -6.69 0.52
N ASP A 40 10.81 -6.75 -0.29
CA ASP A 40 11.46 -5.55 -0.83
C ASP A 40 10.50 -4.77 -1.75
N ASP A 41 9.83 -5.49 -2.66
CA ASP A 41 8.81 -4.93 -3.55
C ASP A 41 7.63 -4.38 -2.75
N ALA A 42 7.10 -5.15 -1.79
CA ALA A 42 6.00 -4.70 -0.95
C ALA A 42 6.36 -3.45 -0.13
N THR A 43 7.60 -3.35 0.34
CA THR A 43 8.13 -2.22 1.12
C THR A 43 8.22 -0.95 0.28
N LEU A 44 8.63 -1.09 -0.99
CA LEU A 44 8.65 0.00 -1.95
C LEU A 44 7.23 0.47 -2.27
N LEU A 45 6.33 -0.46 -2.61
CA LEU A 45 4.96 -0.14 -2.99
C LEU A 45 4.13 0.46 -1.84
N VAL A 46 4.27 -0.06 -0.61
CA VAL A 46 3.59 0.54 0.54
C VAL A 46 4.10 1.94 0.84
N THR A 47 5.39 2.21 0.62
CA THR A 47 5.97 3.54 0.80
C THR A 47 5.36 4.53 -0.20
N GLU A 48 5.23 4.13 -1.47
CA GLU A 48 4.59 4.96 -2.50
C GLU A 48 3.12 5.24 -2.17
N LEU A 49 2.34 4.20 -1.82
CA LEU A 49 0.92 4.38 -1.50
C LEU A 49 0.71 5.28 -0.29
N VAL A 50 1.45 5.06 0.80
CA VAL A 50 1.34 5.89 2.00
C VAL A 50 1.80 7.33 1.74
N THR A 51 2.83 7.52 0.93
CA THR A 51 3.29 8.86 0.53
C THR A 51 2.22 9.59 -0.29
N ASN A 52 1.56 8.88 -1.20
CA ASN A 52 0.45 9.45 -1.98
C ASN A 52 -0.75 9.80 -1.09
N SER A 53 -1.17 8.90 -0.21
CA SER A 53 -2.28 9.18 0.73
C SER A 53 -1.94 10.32 1.70
N LEU A 54 -0.69 10.45 2.15
CA LEU A 54 -0.27 11.56 3.02
C LEU A 54 -0.30 12.91 2.28
N ARG A 55 0.11 12.92 1.00
CA ARG A 55 0.23 14.16 0.22
C ARG A 55 -1.09 14.61 -0.39
N TYR A 56 -1.94 13.68 -0.77
CA TYR A 56 -3.14 13.94 -1.59
C TYR A 56 -4.44 13.42 -1.00
N GLY A 57 -4.38 12.53 0.00
CA GLY A 57 -5.56 12.04 0.71
C GLY A 57 -5.94 12.92 1.89
N ALA A 58 -6.82 12.40 2.73
CA ALA A 58 -7.20 13.02 4.00
C ALA A 58 -7.08 12.00 5.16
N PRO A 59 -6.87 12.44 6.41
CA PRO A 59 -7.01 11.56 7.56
C PRO A 59 -8.44 11.01 7.70
N PRO A 60 -8.61 9.82 8.30
CA PRO A 60 -7.58 8.97 8.89
C PRO A 60 -6.77 8.18 7.84
N LEU A 61 -5.47 7.99 8.09
CA LEU A 61 -4.62 7.12 7.28
C LEU A 61 -4.47 5.76 7.96
N THR A 62 -4.69 4.67 7.22
CA THR A 62 -4.50 3.31 7.73
C THR A 62 -3.76 2.44 6.74
N VAL A 63 -2.98 1.48 7.24
CA VAL A 63 -2.37 0.41 6.44
C VAL A 63 -2.85 -0.94 6.95
N ARG A 64 -3.25 -1.82 6.05
CA ARG A 64 -3.71 -3.17 6.34
C ARG A 64 -2.96 -4.19 5.49
N VAL A 65 -2.54 -5.28 6.11
CA VAL A 65 -1.74 -6.35 5.50
C VAL A 65 -2.48 -7.67 5.67
N VAL A 66 -2.61 -8.41 4.57
CA VAL A 66 -3.23 -9.74 4.51
C VAL A 66 -2.27 -10.70 3.83
N CYS A 67 -1.94 -11.80 4.50
CA CYS A 67 -1.20 -12.92 3.92
C CYS A 67 -2.17 -14.07 3.68
N ASP A 68 -2.46 -14.36 2.42
CA ASP A 68 -3.27 -15.51 2.01
C ASP A 68 -2.34 -16.61 1.47
N GLY A 69 -2.43 -17.81 2.04
CA GLY A 69 -1.60 -18.95 1.64
C GLY A 69 -1.79 -19.42 0.19
N THR A 70 -2.87 -18.99 -0.46
CA THR A 70 -3.23 -19.30 -1.85
C THR A 70 -3.23 -18.09 -2.78
N ALA A 71 -3.46 -16.88 -2.25
CA ALA A 71 -3.63 -15.65 -3.04
C ALA A 71 -2.50 -14.61 -2.87
N GLY A 72 -1.48 -14.90 -2.06
CA GLY A 72 -0.30 -14.04 -1.89
C GLY A 72 -0.43 -12.98 -0.79
N LEU A 73 0.44 -11.98 -0.86
CA LEU A 73 0.44 -10.81 0.00
C LEU A 73 -0.46 -9.73 -0.60
N ARG A 74 -1.43 -9.22 0.16
CA ARG A 74 -2.20 -8.02 -0.20
C ARG A 74 -1.99 -6.92 0.83
N VAL A 75 -1.67 -5.73 0.35
CA VAL A 75 -1.49 -4.53 1.16
C VAL A 75 -2.52 -3.48 0.72
N MET A 76 -3.16 -2.86 1.70
CA MET A 76 -4.22 -1.86 1.51
C MET A 76 -3.84 -0.61 2.31
N VAL A 77 -3.95 0.55 1.67
CA VAL A 77 -3.76 1.86 2.30
C VAL A 77 -5.06 2.63 2.14
N SER A 78 -5.65 3.07 3.25
CA SER A 78 -6.89 3.85 3.21
C SER A 78 -6.69 5.26 3.72
N ASP A 79 -7.38 6.20 3.09
CA ASP A 79 -7.47 7.60 3.48
C ASP A 79 -8.93 8.08 3.43
N GLY A 80 -9.23 9.15 4.16
CA GLY A 80 -10.56 9.75 4.30
C GLY A 80 -10.97 10.68 3.16
N ASP A 81 -10.26 10.70 2.03
CA ASP A 81 -10.65 11.49 0.87
C ASP A 81 -11.41 10.61 -0.15
N PRO A 82 -12.71 10.85 -0.38
CA PRO A 82 -13.51 10.08 -1.34
C PRO A 82 -13.14 10.37 -2.80
N GLY A 83 -12.27 11.36 -3.06
CA GLY A 83 -11.73 11.64 -4.37
C GLY A 83 -10.96 10.45 -4.94
N ALA A 84 -11.19 10.12 -6.21
CA ALA A 84 -10.42 9.08 -6.90
C ALA A 84 -8.91 9.41 -6.86
N PRO A 85 -8.02 8.42 -6.70
CA PRO A 85 -6.59 8.61 -6.87
C PRO A 85 -6.35 9.22 -8.24
N VAL A 86 -5.72 10.39 -8.29
CA VAL A 86 -5.46 11.07 -9.55
C VAL A 86 -4.30 10.35 -10.24
N PRO A 87 -4.54 9.56 -11.32
CA PRO A 87 -3.46 8.93 -12.06
C PRO A 87 -2.76 10.05 -12.81
N ARG A 88 -1.47 10.30 -12.57
CA ARG A 88 -0.71 11.28 -13.35
C ARG A 88 0.30 10.59 -14.24
N THR A 89 0.27 10.96 -15.52
CA THR A 89 1.38 10.74 -16.45
C THR A 89 2.50 11.72 -16.08
N ALA A 90 3.69 11.21 -15.80
CA ALA A 90 4.84 12.04 -15.44
C ALA A 90 5.21 13.03 -16.56
N GLY A 91 5.35 14.31 -16.22
CA GLY A 91 6.12 15.26 -17.03
C GLY A 91 7.62 15.03 -16.82
N ALA A 92 8.44 15.32 -17.82
CA ALA A 92 9.85 14.93 -17.91
C ALA A 92 10.78 15.43 -16.77
N GLU A 93 10.33 16.36 -15.93
CA GLU A 93 11.13 16.97 -14.85
C GLU A 93 10.52 16.77 -13.45
N ASP A 94 9.48 15.93 -13.34
CA ASP A 94 8.67 15.81 -12.14
C ASP A 94 8.84 14.40 -11.54
N GLU A 95 9.71 14.26 -10.54
CA GLU A 95 9.91 13.01 -9.77
C GLU A 95 8.61 12.56 -9.06
N SER A 96 7.61 13.45 -8.97
CA SER A 96 6.34 13.27 -8.27
C SER A 96 5.19 12.69 -9.13
N GLY A 97 5.49 12.17 -10.33
CA GLY A 97 4.52 11.61 -11.28
C GLY A 97 4.54 10.07 -11.43
N ARG A 98 5.25 9.33 -10.59
CA ARG A 98 5.47 7.88 -10.74
C ARG A 98 4.66 6.97 -9.80
N GLY A 99 3.95 7.55 -8.83
CA GLY A 99 3.40 6.79 -7.69
C GLY A 99 2.55 5.57 -8.08
N THR A 100 1.57 5.74 -8.98
CA THR A 100 0.77 4.62 -9.51
C THR A 100 1.49 3.84 -10.60
N THR A 101 2.42 4.44 -11.35
CA THR A 101 3.21 3.72 -12.36
C THR A 101 4.14 2.67 -11.74
N LEU A 102 4.71 2.96 -10.56
CA LEU A 102 5.55 1.99 -9.86
C LEU A 102 4.73 0.82 -9.32
N VAL A 103 3.54 1.11 -8.77
CA VAL A 103 2.58 0.10 -8.33
C VAL A 103 2.13 -0.76 -9.50
N ASP A 104 1.77 -0.15 -10.63
CA ASP A 104 1.36 -0.84 -11.86
C ASP A 104 2.47 -1.74 -12.43
N TYR A 105 3.74 -1.33 -12.31
CA TYR A 105 4.88 -2.07 -12.84
C TYR A 105 5.31 -3.26 -11.98
N ILE A 106 5.21 -3.16 -10.65
CA ILE A 106 5.74 -4.16 -9.71
C ILE A 106 4.65 -5.11 -9.21
N SER A 107 3.41 -4.63 -9.03
CA SER A 107 2.34 -5.47 -8.47
C SER A 107 1.76 -6.43 -9.50
N ASP A 108 1.32 -7.61 -9.04
CA ASP A 108 0.56 -8.54 -9.89
C ASP A 108 -0.83 -7.99 -10.21
N ALA A 109 -1.41 -7.29 -9.24
CA ALA A 109 -2.65 -6.56 -9.39
C ALA A 109 -2.70 -5.42 -8.37
N TRP A 110 -3.38 -4.35 -8.76
CA TRP A 110 -3.69 -3.25 -7.87
C TRP A 110 -5.05 -2.66 -8.22
N GLY A 111 -5.59 -1.87 -7.30
CA GLY A 111 -6.88 -1.24 -7.52
C GLY A 111 -7.19 -0.16 -6.51
N VAL A 112 -8.36 0.44 -6.72
CA VAL A 112 -8.93 1.48 -5.88
C VAL A 112 -10.34 1.07 -5.52
N GLU A 113 -10.63 1.03 -4.23
CA GLU A 113 -11.94 0.77 -3.67
C GLU A 113 -12.43 2.05 -2.99
N PRO A 114 -13.31 2.84 -3.64
CA PRO A 114 -13.92 4.00 -3.01
C PRO A 114 -14.95 3.57 -1.97
N HIS A 115 -15.03 4.34 -0.89
CA HIS A 115 -16.01 4.21 0.19
C HIS A 115 -16.74 5.56 0.37
N GLU A 116 -17.82 5.59 1.15
CA GLU A 116 -18.59 6.84 1.38
C GLU A 116 -17.72 7.96 2.00
N ASP A 117 -16.83 7.58 2.94
CA ASP A 117 -16.00 8.50 3.72
C ASP A 117 -14.51 8.44 3.34
N GLY A 118 -14.16 7.93 2.15
CA GLY A 118 -12.76 7.79 1.77
C GLY A 118 -12.50 6.82 0.64
N LYS A 119 -11.28 6.30 0.59
CA LYS A 119 -10.88 5.28 -0.38
C LYS A 119 -9.83 4.35 0.20
N THR A 120 -9.71 3.17 -0.40
CA THR A 120 -8.61 2.24 -0.20
C THR A 120 -7.90 2.02 -1.51
N VAL A 121 -6.59 2.28 -1.55
CA VAL A 121 -5.72 1.84 -2.66
C VAL A 121 -5.00 0.58 -2.21
N TRP A 122 -4.97 -0.44 -3.06
CA TRP A 122 -4.40 -1.73 -2.70
C TRP A 122 -3.53 -2.30 -3.82
N PHE A 123 -2.59 -3.17 -3.45
CA PHE A 123 -1.83 -4.00 -4.37
C PHE A 123 -1.68 -5.42 -3.82
N SER A 124 -1.42 -6.37 -4.72
CA SER A 124 -1.08 -7.76 -4.36
C SER A 124 0.19 -8.25 -5.06
N LEU A 125 0.90 -9.12 -4.36
CA LEU A 125 2.12 -9.79 -4.81
C LEU A 125 2.02 -11.30 -4.49
N THR A 126 2.32 -12.13 -5.48
CA THR A 126 2.37 -13.58 -5.40
C THR A 126 3.81 -14.02 -5.11
N ALA A 127 3.95 -15.00 -4.21
CA ALA A 127 5.25 -15.52 -3.76
C ALA A 127 5.61 -16.86 -4.41
#